data_AF-A0A5M9K0R6-F1
#
_entry.id   AF-A0A5M9K0R6-F1
#
_cell.length_a   1.000
_cell.length_b   1.000
_cell.length_c   1.000
_cell.angle_alpha   90.00
_cell.angle_beta   90.00
_cell.angle_gamma   90.00
#
_symmetry.space_group_name_H-M   'P 1'
#
loop_
_entity.id
_entity.type
_entity.pdbx_description
1 polymer ?
#
loop_
_entity_poly.entity_id
_entity_poly.type
_entity_poly.pdbx_seq_one_letter_code
_entity_poly.pdbx_strand_id
1 'polypeptide(L)'
;MASKPYEVKWGILATGGIATTFCKDILCNPSTRNVLDIQHTIVAAASSSSASRAETFLKEINARPGTKAYGSYHELVNDPNIDVIYIATPHSHHFQNAIEREKPLLHGSSMDEVLPPEHPDQGTGKQQSHREVHRVFADLSIAEATEDGSLAFRPENRMVNPDLAGGALLDLGIYSLTHEGGNPSFWPGVPTVAVYRVFQNAHEAGAFETVDCPIPADPERGNWGHGMAWEADEGGEMLRDGKKESAALDWRESEVIMGVMDEVRSQGGLKYSEEIESDVFDAKSGLNGRA
;
A
#
# COMPACT_ATOMS: atom_id res chain seq x y z
N MET A 1 21.81 16.73 -23.06
CA MET A 1 21.34 17.14 -21.72
C MET A 1 20.35 16.08 -21.27
N ALA A 2 20.54 15.47 -20.10
CA ALA A 2 19.53 14.54 -19.57
C ALA A 2 18.21 15.32 -19.37
N SER A 3 17.08 14.75 -19.79
CA SER A 3 15.76 15.31 -19.53
C SER A 3 15.53 15.39 -18.02
N LYS A 4 14.84 16.44 -17.54
CA LYS A 4 14.42 16.52 -16.14
C LYS A 4 13.52 15.32 -15.83
N PRO A 5 13.69 14.64 -14.68
CA PRO A 5 12.78 13.58 -14.24
C PRO A 5 11.33 14.08 -14.14
N TYR A 6 10.37 13.18 -14.38
CA TYR A 6 8.95 13.43 -14.13
C TYR A 6 8.73 13.51 -12.62
N GLU A 7 8.16 14.62 -12.16
CA GLU A 7 7.95 14.89 -10.74
C GLU A 7 6.53 14.50 -10.33
N VAL A 8 6.42 13.61 -9.35
CA VAL A 8 5.15 13.16 -8.76
C VAL A 8 4.94 13.85 -7.42
N LYS A 9 3.85 14.61 -7.29
CA LYS A 9 3.49 15.33 -6.06
C LYS A 9 2.48 14.56 -5.23
N TRP A 10 2.93 14.08 -4.09
CA TRP A 10 2.17 13.24 -3.16
C TRP A 10 1.46 14.05 -2.08
N GLY A 11 0.20 13.72 -1.85
CA GLY A 11 -0.56 14.00 -0.64
C GLY A 11 -0.62 12.75 0.25
N ILE A 12 -0.46 12.90 1.56
CA ILE A 12 -0.47 11.78 2.50
C ILE A 12 -1.72 11.88 3.38
N LEU A 13 -2.62 10.92 3.24
CA LEU A 13 -3.87 10.86 4.00
C LEU A 13 -3.69 9.91 5.18
N ALA A 14 -3.76 10.48 6.40
CA ALA A 14 -3.37 9.89 7.68
C ALA A 14 -1.86 9.86 7.96
N THR A 15 -1.52 9.89 9.24
CA THR A 15 -0.15 10.11 9.73
C THR A 15 0.33 8.95 10.62
N GLY A 16 0.01 7.71 10.21
CA GLY A 16 0.36 6.49 10.93
C GLY A 16 1.78 5.99 10.60
N GLY A 17 2.20 4.90 11.27
CA GLY A 17 3.54 4.34 11.08
C GLY A 17 3.85 3.92 9.64
N ILE A 18 2.87 3.35 8.93
CA ILE A 18 3.05 2.95 7.52
C ILE A 18 3.24 4.17 6.61
N ALA A 19 2.52 5.27 6.85
CA ALA A 19 2.72 6.52 6.15
C ALA A 19 4.12 7.08 6.39
N THR A 20 4.65 6.97 7.61
CA THR A 20 6.04 7.36 7.92
C THR A 20 7.02 6.53 7.10
N THR A 21 6.81 5.22 7.01
CA THR A 21 7.67 4.31 6.24
C THR A 21 7.63 4.64 4.75
N PHE A 22 6.45 4.71 4.15
CA PHE A 22 6.29 5.08 2.75
C PHE A 22 6.97 6.41 2.43
N CYS A 23 6.67 7.46 3.21
CA CYS A 23 7.25 8.77 3.02
C CYS A 23 8.77 8.77 3.13
N LYS A 24 9.35 8.01 4.07
CA LYS A 24 10.80 7.92 4.20
C LYS A 24 11.41 7.16 3.01
N ASP A 25 10.79 6.09 2.55
CA ASP A 25 11.25 5.30 1.41
C ASP A 25 11.24 6.10 0.10
N ILE A 26 10.15 6.79 -0.22
CA ILE A 26 10.07 7.56 -1.49
C ILE A 26 11.00 8.78 -1.50
N LEU A 27 11.43 9.23 -0.32
CA LEU A 27 12.42 10.29 -0.14
C LEU A 27 13.87 9.79 -0.16
N CYS A 28 14.11 8.47 -0.19
CA CYS A 28 15.45 7.92 -0.42
C CYS A 28 15.94 8.24 -1.84
N ASN A 29 17.25 8.41 -1.99
CA ASN A 29 17.88 8.77 -3.26
C ASN A 29 17.49 7.77 -4.38
N PRO A 30 16.82 8.19 -5.47
CA PRO A 30 16.41 7.28 -6.57
C PRO A 30 17.56 6.47 -7.19
N SER A 31 18.80 6.99 -7.09
CA SER A 31 19.99 6.30 -7.59
C SER A 31 20.28 5.00 -6.83
N THR A 32 19.80 4.82 -5.59
CA THR A 32 19.98 3.56 -4.84
C THR A 32 19.26 2.38 -5.50
N ARG A 33 18.26 2.66 -6.34
CA ARG A 33 17.44 1.68 -7.06
C ARG A 33 17.48 1.86 -8.57
N ASN A 34 18.48 2.58 -9.10
CA ASN A 34 18.67 2.85 -10.54
C ASN A 34 17.49 3.55 -11.25
N VAL A 35 16.71 4.35 -10.52
CA VAL A 35 15.62 5.16 -11.09
C VAL A 35 16.12 6.57 -11.36
N LEU A 36 15.99 7.04 -12.60
CA LEU A 36 16.58 8.30 -13.07
C LEU A 36 15.58 9.24 -13.74
N ASP A 37 14.38 8.76 -14.06
CA ASP A 37 13.36 9.42 -14.86
C ASP A 37 12.10 9.77 -14.05
N ILE A 38 11.97 9.27 -12.82
CA ILE A 38 10.93 9.62 -11.85
C ILE A 38 11.56 10.30 -10.62
N GLN A 39 10.85 11.29 -10.08
CA GLN A 39 11.17 11.93 -8.80
C GLN A 39 9.91 12.12 -7.98
N HIS A 40 9.96 11.78 -6.69
CA HIS A 40 8.84 11.99 -5.77
C HIS A 40 9.06 13.21 -4.89
N THR A 41 7.98 13.95 -4.67
CA THR A 41 7.93 15.08 -3.75
C THR A 41 6.65 14.98 -2.91
N ILE A 42 6.79 15.01 -1.58
CA ILE A 42 5.64 15.15 -0.68
C ILE A 42 5.28 16.63 -0.60
N VAL A 43 4.05 16.98 -0.95
CA VAL A 43 3.58 18.38 -0.99
C VAL A 43 2.52 18.68 0.08
N ALA A 44 1.84 17.65 0.59
CA ALA A 44 0.86 17.80 1.65
C ALA A 44 0.73 16.54 2.51
N ALA A 45 0.29 16.72 3.76
CA ALA A 45 -0.21 15.63 4.61
C ALA A 45 -1.43 16.09 5.41
N ALA A 46 -2.33 15.16 5.73
CA ALA A 46 -3.52 15.42 6.52
C ALA A 46 -3.67 14.42 7.67
N SER A 47 -4.20 14.91 8.79
CA SER A 47 -4.67 14.09 9.90
C SER A 47 -6.16 14.40 10.12
N SER A 48 -6.96 13.38 10.36
CA SER A 48 -8.41 13.47 10.65
C SER A 48 -8.76 14.36 11.85
N SER A 49 -7.80 14.54 12.76
CA SER A 49 -8.05 15.11 14.09
C SER A 49 -7.43 16.49 14.33
N SER A 50 -6.37 16.89 13.59
CA SER A 50 -5.79 18.24 13.66
C SER A 50 -4.65 18.46 12.68
N ALA A 51 -4.48 19.70 12.22
CA ALA A 51 -3.34 20.09 11.38
C ALA A 51 -1.99 19.97 12.13
N SER A 52 -1.97 20.19 13.45
CA SER A 52 -0.76 20.07 14.27
C SER A 52 -0.16 18.65 14.26
N ARG A 53 -1.01 17.61 14.17
CA ARG A 53 -0.52 16.23 14.00
C ARG A 53 0.11 16.03 12.63
N ALA A 54 -0.50 16.55 11.57
CA ALA A 54 0.09 16.55 10.23
C ALA A 54 1.42 17.32 10.19
N GLU A 55 1.54 18.48 10.86
CA GLU A 55 2.80 19.22 10.97
C GLU A 55 3.89 18.40 11.69
N THR A 56 3.52 17.69 12.77
CA THR A 56 4.45 16.84 13.52
C THR A 56 4.95 15.69 12.66
N PHE A 57 4.05 15.04 11.93
CA PHE A 57 4.37 13.99 10.96
C PHE A 57 5.32 14.50 9.86
N LEU A 58 5.03 15.66 9.26
CA LEU A 58 5.89 16.25 8.24
C LEU A 58 7.30 16.55 8.75
N LYS A 59 7.44 16.97 10.01
CA LYS A 59 8.76 17.14 10.66
C LYS A 59 9.46 15.79 10.85
N GLU A 60 8.74 14.76 11.28
CA GLU A 60 9.28 13.41 11.52
C GLU A 60 9.88 12.79 10.25
N ILE A 61 9.23 12.96 9.11
CA ILE A 61 9.71 12.43 7.82
C ILE A 61 10.77 13.32 7.15
N ASN A 62 11.11 14.47 7.77
CA ASN A 62 11.96 15.52 7.20
C ASN A 62 11.45 16.03 5.84
N ALA A 63 10.15 16.33 5.76
CA ALA A 63 9.54 16.87 4.54
C ALA A 63 10.16 18.22 4.15
N ARG A 64 10.11 18.55 2.86
CA ARG A 64 10.67 19.81 2.34
C ARG A 64 9.96 21.03 2.94
N PRO A 65 10.65 22.17 3.12
CA PRO A 65 10.01 23.42 3.51
C PRO A 65 8.88 23.78 2.53
N GLY A 66 7.75 24.25 3.05
CA GLY A 66 6.57 24.59 2.25
C GLY A 66 5.57 23.45 2.03
N THR A 67 5.86 22.24 2.54
CA THR A 67 4.87 21.14 2.57
C THR A 67 3.70 21.53 3.47
N LYS A 68 2.46 21.39 2.97
CA LYS A 68 1.25 21.82 3.70
C LYS A 68 0.76 20.76 4.67
N ALA A 69 0.32 21.19 5.84
CA ALA A 69 -0.36 20.35 6.80
C ALA A 69 -1.85 20.71 6.86
N TYR A 70 -2.71 19.70 6.74
CA TYR A 70 -4.16 19.84 6.77
C TYR A 70 -4.77 19.18 8.01
N GLY A 71 -5.86 19.77 8.51
CA GLY A 71 -6.59 19.28 9.68
C GLY A 71 -7.79 18.41 9.34
N SER A 72 -8.05 18.20 8.05
CA SER A 72 -9.08 17.31 7.53
C SER A 72 -8.62 16.66 6.22
N TYR A 73 -9.15 15.48 5.93
CA TYR A 73 -8.90 14.79 4.66
C TYR A 73 -9.50 15.55 3.48
N HIS A 74 -10.68 16.14 3.69
CA HIS A 74 -11.36 16.96 2.68
C HIS A 74 -10.51 18.12 2.14
N GLU A 75 -9.79 18.84 3.02
CA GLU A 75 -8.90 19.93 2.58
C GLU A 75 -7.73 19.42 1.74
N LEU A 76 -7.17 18.25 2.08
CA LEU A 76 -6.08 17.65 1.33
C LEU A 76 -6.55 17.12 -0.03
N VAL A 77 -7.69 16.43 -0.07
CA VAL A 77 -8.28 15.90 -1.32
C VAL A 77 -8.52 17.00 -2.35
N ASN A 78 -8.87 18.20 -1.88
CA ASN A 78 -9.12 19.38 -2.69
C ASN A 78 -7.88 20.22 -3.05
N ASP A 79 -6.67 19.87 -2.61
CA ASP A 79 -5.46 20.65 -2.97
C ASP A 79 -5.09 20.42 -4.46
N PRO A 80 -5.16 21.46 -5.32
CA PRO A 80 -4.85 21.31 -6.74
C PRO A 80 -3.36 21.07 -7.02
N ASN A 81 -2.48 21.19 -6.02
CA ASN A 81 -1.05 20.91 -6.16
C ASN A 81 -0.69 19.43 -5.95
N ILE A 82 -1.66 18.58 -5.60
CA ILE A 82 -1.45 17.15 -5.38
C ILE A 82 -1.83 16.37 -6.64
N ASP A 83 -0.86 15.65 -7.20
CA ASP A 83 -1.11 14.75 -8.33
C ASP A 83 -1.81 13.48 -7.82
N VAL A 84 -1.32 12.96 -6.69
CA VAL A 84 -1.73 11.65 -6.17
C VAL A 84 -1.75 11.60 -4.65
N ILE A 85 -2.65 10.79 -4.08
CA ILE A 85 -2.82 10.63 -2.64
C ILE A 85 -2.49 9.20 -2.22
N TYR A 86 -1.61 9.07 -1.23
CA TYR A 86 -1.37 7.84 -0.49
C TYR A 86 -2.35 7.76 0.69
N ILE A 87 -3.18 6.72 0.72
CA ILE A 87 -4.19 6.48 1.76
C ILE A 87 -3.61 5.51 2.79
N ALA A 88 -3.47 5.96 4.04
CA ALA A 88 -2.82 5.22 5.13
C ALA A 88 -3.74 5.06 6.36
N THR A 89 -5.05 5.09 6.13
CA THR A 89 -6.06 5.00 7.18
C THR A 89 -6.21 3.55 7.68
N PRO A 90 -7.05 3.28 8.70
CA PRO A 90 -7.46 1.91 8.98
C PRO A 90 -8.26 1.31 7.81
N HIS A 91 -8.21 -0.01 7.62
CA HIS A 91 -8.84 -0.71 6.49
C HIS A 91 -10.30 -0.30 6.28
N SER A 92 -11.07 -0.30 7.37
CA SER A 92 -12.47 0.17 7.41
C SER A 92 -12.74 1.50 6.69
N HIS A 93 -11.78 2.43 6.66
CA HIS A 93 -11.98 3.78 6.13
C HIS A 93 -11.45 3.95 4.69
N HIS A 94 -10.79 2.93 4.13
CA HIS A 94 -10.10 3.04 2.83
C HIS A 94 -11.07 3.34 1.69
N PHE A 95 -12.12 2.55 1.56
CA PHE A 95 -13.13 2.71 0.52
C PHE A 95 -13.70 4.13 0.48
N GLN A 96 -14.16 4.64 1.63
CA GLN A 96 -14.76 5.98 1.70
C GLN A 96 -13.73 7.07 1.33
N ASN A 97 -12.49 6.96 1.80
CA ASN A 97 -11.43 7.93 1.50
C ASN A 97 -10.95 7.88 0.04
N ALA A 98 -11.01 6.70 -0.60
CA ALA A 98 -10.68 6.53 -2.01
C ALA A 98 -11.76 7.13 -2.92
N ILE A 99 -13.03 6.90 -2.60
CA ILE A 99 -14.17 7.36 -3.40
C ILE A 99 -14.50 8.84 -3.19
N GLU A 100 -14.09 9.47 -2.07
CA GLU A 100 -14.26 10.93 -1.86
C GLU A 100 -13.56 11.78 -2.94
N ARG A 101 -12.70 11.20 -3.79
CA ARG A 101 -11.95 11.89 -4.84
C ARG A 101 -12.35 11.46 -6.26
N GLU A 102 -12.88 12.38 -7.07
CA GLU A 102 -13.00 12.23 -8.54
C GLU A 102 -11.64 12.46 -9.29
N LYS A 103 -10.47 12.06 -8.76
CA LYS A 103 -9.12 12.24 -9.37
C LYS A 103 -8.15 11.06 -9.05
N PRO A 104 -7.19 10.71 -9.94
CA PRO A 104 -6.43 9.44 -9.88
C PRO A 104 -5.61 9.21 -8.59
N LEU A 105 -5.50 7.95 -8.17
CA LEU A 105 -4.83 7.48 -6.94
C LEU A 105 -3.65 6.55 -7.23
N LEU A 106 -2.67 6.51 -6.33
CA LEU A 106 -1.64 5.46 -6.19
C LEU A 106 -1.66 5.03 -4.74
N HIS A 107 -1.98 3.76 -4.56
CA HIS A 107 -2.32 3.18 -3.27
C HIS A 107 -1.07 2.80 -2.50
N GLY A 108 -1.26 2.74 -1.18
CA GLY A 108 -0.20 2.60 -0.22
C GLY A 108 -0.40 1.42 0.68
N SER A 109 0.22 0.28 0.36
CA SER A 109 0.11 -0.95 1.17
C SER A 109 -1.31 -1.28 1.64
N SER A 110 -2.24 -1.23 0.68
CA SER A 110 -3.42 -2.11 0.52
C SER A 110 -3.92 -1.76 -0.88
N MET A 111 -3.42 -2.45 -1.90
CA MET A 111 -3.93 -2.32 -3.26
C MET A 111 -5.24 -3.09 -3.37
N ASP A 112 -6.25 -2.61 -2.65
CA ASP A 112 -7.59 -3.16 -2.62
C ASP A 112 -8.56 -1.98 -2.84
N GLU A 113 -9.39 -2.11 -3.89
CA GLU A 113 -10.63 -1.36 -4.16
C GLU A 113 -10.58 -0.03 -4.95
N VAL A 114 -10.81 -0.13 -6.27
CA VAL A 114 -11.70 0.79 -7.04
C VAL A 114 -12.42 -0.01 -8.15
N LEU A 115 -13.75 -0.12 -8.06
CA LEU A 115 -14.60 -0.65 -9.14
C LEU A 115 -14.80 0.39 -10.26
N PRO A 116 -14.60 0.06 -11.55
CA PRO A 116 -14.95 0.96 -12.66
C PRO A 116 -16.39 0.76 -13.17
N PRO A 117 -17.02 1.80 -13.76
CA PRO A 117 -18.28 1.66 -14.50
C PRO A 117 -18.03 0.98 -15.88
N GLU A 118 -19.04 0.24 -16.33
CA GLU A 118 -19.04 -0.72 -17.45
C GLU A 118 -18.40 -0.29 -18.80
N HIS A 119 -17.89 -1.30 -19.54
CA HIS A 119 -17.60 -1.41 -21.00
C HIS A 119 -16.18 -1.12 -21.55
N PRO A 120 -15.85 -1.57 -22.79
CA PRO A 120 -15.71 -2.94 -23.25
C PRO A 120 -14.30 -3.24 -23.82
N ASP A 121 -13.95 -4.53 -23.75
CA ASP A 121 -12.83 -5.26 -24.35
C ASP A 121 -12.10 -4.59 -25.55
N GLN A 122 -10.80 -4.29 -25.38
CA GLN A 122 -9.82 -4.22 -26.49
C GLN A 122 -8.43 -4.66 -26.02
N GLY A 123 -8.05 -5.87 -26.40
CA GLY A 123 -6.66 -6.32 -26.33
C GLY A 123 -5.74 -5.63 -27.35
N THR A 124 -4.45 -5.54 -27.02
CA THR A 124 -3.35 -6.08 -27.86
C THR A 124 -1.99 -5.99 -27.16
N GLY A 125 -1.42 -7.17 -26.92
CA GLY A 125 -0.02 -7.61 -26.85
C GLY A 125 1.15 -6.61 -26.76
N LYS A 126 2.01 -6.85 -25.75
CA LYS A 126 3.47 -6.91 -25.88
C LYS A 126 4.04 -7.97 -24.93
N GLN A 127 4.92 -8.82 -25.46
CA GLN A 127 5.59 -9.92 -24.77
C GLN A 127 6.53 -9.41 -23.67
N GLN A 128 6.12 -9.57 -22.40
CA GLN A 128 7.04 -9.86 -21.31
C GLN A 128 7.11 -11.38 -21.18
N SER A 129 8.30 -11.93 -20.97
CA SER A 129 8.48 -13.35 -20.71
C SER A 129 7.87 -13.69 -19.34
N HIS A 130 6.55 -13.87 -19.29
CA HIS A 130 5.86 -14.43 -18.15
C HIS A 130 6.37 -15.87 -17.97
N ARG A 131 7.24 -16.07 -17.00
CA ARG A 131 7.41 -17.40 -16.41
C ARG A 131 6.15 -17.62 -15.58
N GLU A 132 5.43 -18.67 -15.88
CA GLU A 132 4.18 -19.02 -15.20
C GLU A 132 4.53 -19.44 -13.76
N VAL A 133 4.26 -18.55 -12.80
CA VAL A 133 4.46 -18.85 -11.38
C VAL A 133 3.17 -19.44 -10.84
N HIS A 134 3.21 -20.73 -10.52
CA HIS A 134 2.00 -21.47 -10.12
C HIS A 134 1.60 -21.29 -8.65
N ARG A 135 2.49 -20.79 -7.78
CA ARG A 135 2.23 -20.47 -6.36
C ARG A 135 3.42 -19.76 -5.71
N VAL A 136 3.14 -18.76 -4.86
CA VAL A 136 4.11 -18.14 -3.93
C VAL A 136 3.70 -18.47 -2.50
N PHE A 137 4.67 -18.82 -1.67
CA PHE A 137 4.49 -18.93 -0.23
C PHE A 137 5.23 -17.76 0.42
N ALA A 138 4.50 -16.88 1.10
CA ALA A 138 5.06 -15.90 2.01
C ALA A 138 4.72 -16.34 3.44
N ASP A 139 5.70 -16.84 4.18
CA ASP A 139 5.53 -17.15 5.61
C ASP A 139 5.55 -15.84 6.39
N LEU A 140 4.37 -15.23 6.52
CA LEU A 140 4.16 -13.96 7.19
C LEU A 140 3.48 -14.22 8.53
N SER A 141 4.15 -15.03 9.35
CA SER A 141 3.71 -15.31 10.71
C SER A 141 4.30 -14.27 11.66
N ILE A 142 3.49 -13.30 12.10
CA ILE A 142 3.86 -12.47 13.25
C ILE A 142 3.42 -13.21 14.51
N ALA A 143 4.37 -13.77 15.24
CA ALA A 143 4.13 -14.45 16.50
C ALA A 143 3.97 -13.44 17.65
N GLU A 144 2.82 -12.77 17.71
CA GLU A 144 2.43 -11.89 18.83
C GLU A 144 1.55 -12.61 19.85
N ALA A 145 1.53 -13.93 19.84
CA ALA A 145 0.86 -14.70 20.88
C ALA A 145 1.75 -14.74 22.12
N THR A 146 1.22 -14.35 23.27
CA THR A 146 1.85 -14.56 24.58
C THR A 146 1.79 -16.05 24.94
N GLU A 147 2.60 -16.47 25.92
CA GLU A 147 2.68 -17.89 26.34
C GLU A 147 1.34 -18.48 26.80
N ASP A 148 0.38 -17.63 27.19
CA ASP A 148 -0.98 -18.02 27.60
C ASP A 148 -1.98 -18.09 26.44
N GLY A 149 -1.55 -17.83 25.20
CA GLY A 149 -2.37 -17.84 24.00
C GLY A 149 -3.20 -16.58 23.78
N SER A 150 -3.02 -15.53 24.59
CA SER A 150 -3.57 -14.20 24.29
C SER A 150 -2.68 -13.46 23.29
N LEU A 151 -3.18 -12.38 22.69
CA LEU A 151 -2.40 -11.54 21.79
C LEU A 151 -1.70 -10.45 22.59
N ALA A 152 -0.45 -10.16 22.24
CA ALA A 152 0.30 -9.02 22.78
C ALA A 152 -0.34 -7.67 22.39
N PHE A 153 -1.13 -7.66 21.32
CA PHE A 153 -1.96 -6.53 20.95
C PHE A 153 -3.13 -6.35 21.91
N ARG A 154 -3.29 -5.11 22.38
CA ARG A 154 -4.51 -4.71 23.09
C ARG A 154 -5.71 -4.75 22.13
N PRO A 155 -6.94 -5.03 22.61
CA PRO A 155 -8.13 -5.13 21.77
C PRO A 155 -8.40 -3.88 20.91
N GLU A 156 -7.98 -2.70 21.36
CA GLU A 156 -8.18 -1.45 20.63
C GLU A 156 -7.19 -1.24 19.48
N ASN A 157 -6.15 -2.08 19.38
CA ASN A 157 -5.14 -1.96 18.33
C ASN A 157 -5.74 -2.31 16.96
N ARG A 158 -5.42 -1.50 15.93
CA ARG A 158 -5.93 -1.69 14.55
C ARG A 158 -5.72 -3.09 13.97
N MET A 159 -4.68 -3.81 14.39
CA MET A 159 -4.35 -5.15 13.90
C MET A 159 -5.36 -6.23 14.35
N VAL A 160 -6.11 -5.96 15.41
CA VAL A 160 -7.02 -6.95 16.04
C VAL A 160 -8.42 -6.39 16.29
N ASN A 161 -8.62 -5.09 16.12
CA ASN A 161 -9.89 -4.43 16.37
C ASN A 161 -10.85 -4.66 15.18
N PRO A 162 -11.97 -5.39 15.38
CA PRO A 162 -12.93 -5.64 14.31
C PRO A 162 -13.64 -4.37 13.81
N ASP A 163 -13.79 -3.34 14.65
CA ASP A 163 -14.38 -2.05 14.26
C ASP A 163 -13.47 -1.26 13.30
N LEU A 164 -12.22 -1.69 13.15
CA LEU A 164 -11.26 -1.14 12.19
C LEU A 164 -10.97 -2.08 11.01
N ALA A 165 -11.70 -3.18 10.92
CA ALA A 165 -11.42 -4.31 10.03
C ALA A 165 -10.00 -4.88 10.25
N GLY A 166 -9.61 -5.02 11.51
CA GLY A 166 -8.41 -5.76 11.89
C GLY A 166 -8.59 -7.27 11.76
N GLY A 167 -7.46 -7.98 11.76
CA GLY A 167 -7.40 -9.43 11.82
C GLY A 167 -6.36 -10.00 10.87
N ALA A 168 -5.81 -11.17 11.21
CA ALA A 168 -4.70 -11.77 10.49
C ALA A 168 -4.95 -11.98 8.99
N LEU A 169 -6.20 -12.20 8.57
CA LEU A 169 -6.54 -12.35 7.15
C LEU A 169 -6.28 -11.06 6.36
N LEU A 170 -6.80 -9.92 6.83
CA LEU A 170 -6.63 -8.63 6.17
C LEU A 170 -5.23 -8.04 6.40
N ASP A 171 -4.65 -8.22 7.58
CA ASP A 171 -3.34 -7.66 7.91
C ASP A 171 -2.15 -8.47 7.35
N LEU A 172 -2.29 -9.79 7.13
CA LEU A 172 -1.17 -10.68 6.75
C LEU A 172 -1.53 -11.66 5.63
N GLY A 173 -2.76 -12.17 5.60
CA GLY A 173 -3.22 -13.14 4.61
C GLY A 173 -3.18 -12.62 3.17
N ILE A 174 -3.44 -11.31 2.99
CA ILE A 174 -3.38 -10.61 1.69
C ILE A 174 -2.06 -10.87 0.94
N TYR A 175 -0.93 -10.81 1.64
CA TYR A 175 0.39 -10.97 1.04
C TYR A 175 0.70 -12.41 0.57
N SER A 176 -0.07 -13.41 1.03
CA SER A 176 0.02 -14.76 0.47
C SER A 176 -0.73 -14.90 -0.85
N LEU A 177 -1.64 -13.97 -1.14
CA LEU A 177 -2.43 -13.90 -2.36
C LEU A 177 -1.79 -12.97 -3.41
N THR A 178 -1.01 -11.98 -2.97
CA THR A 178 -0.30 -11.07 -3.88
C THR A 178 1.08 -11.61 -4.26
N HIS A 179 1.44 -11.44 -5.54
CA HIS A 179 2.74 -11.85 -6.08
C HIS A 179 3.85 -10.81 -5.82
N GLU A 180 3.47 -9.60 -5.43
CA GLU A 180 4.37 -8.44 -5.38
C GLU A 180 5.05 -8.28 -4.03
N GLY A 181 6.36 -8.08 -4.11
CA GLY A 181 7.30 -8.26 -3.01
C GLY A 181 7.33 -7.19 -1.93
N GLY A 182 6.18 -6.88 -1.35
CA GLY A 182 6.10 -6.16 -0.08
C GLY A 182 6.62 -7.06 1.04
N ASN A 183 7.90 -6.93 1.40
CA ASN A 183 8.42 -7.59 2.60
C ASN A 183 7.97 -6.80 3.83
N PRO A 184 7.46 -7.44 4.89
CA PRO A 184 7.20 -6.77 6.16
C PRO A 184 8.46 -6.36 6.94
N SER A 185 9.55 -6.00 6.27
CA SER A 185 10.78 -5.45 6.86
C SER A 185 10.54 -4.16 7.66
N PHE A 186 9.30 -3.65 7.72
CA PHE A 186 8.89 -2.54 8.59
C PHE A 186 8.95 -2.86 10.10
N TRP A 187 9.02 -4.14 10.49
CA TRP A 187 9.10 -4.51 11.91
C TRP A 187 10.54 -4.78 12.40
N PRO A 188 10.89 -4.36 13.63
CA PRO A 188 12.18 -4.69 14.23
C PRO A 188 12.40 -6.21 14.28
N GLY A 189 13.46 -6.69 13.63
CA GLY A 189 13.86 -8.11 13.65
C GLY A 189 13.48 -8.93 12.40
N VAL A 190 12.75 -8.35 11.44
CA VAL A 190 12.50 -8.97 10.14
C VAL A 190 13.69 -8.69 9.19
N PRO A 191 14.23 -9.69 8.47
CA PRO A 191 15.35 -9.47 7.55
C PRO A 191 15.03 -8.46 6.45
N THR A 192 16.00 -7.60 6.11
CA THR A 192 15.93 -6.60 5.01
C THR A 192 16.15 -7.21 3.61
N VAL A 193 16.15 -8.54 3.53
CA VAL A 193 16.25 -9.29 2.28
C VAL A 193 14.98 -10.11 2.15
N ALA A 194 14.21 -9.87 1.08
CA ALA A 194 13.13 -10.77 0.71
C ALA A 194 13.76 -11.97 0.00
N VAL A 195 13.54 -13.17 0.53
CA VAL A 195 14.05 -14.42 -0.04
C VAL A 195 12.87 -15.21 -0.58
N TYR A 196 12.78 -15.32 -1.90
CA TYR A 196 11.71 -16.07 -2.56
C TYR A 196 12.20 -17.47 -2.93
N ARG A 197 11.33 -18.46 -2.75
CA ARG A 197 11.54 -19.79 -3.34
C ARG A 197 10.59 -19.94 -4.52
N VAL A 198 11.14 -19.93 -5.73
CA VAL A 198 10.38 -20.10 -6.97
C VAL A 198 10.43 -21.58 -7.35
N PHE A 199 9.27 -22.24 -7.33
CA PHE A 199 9.15 -23.65 -7.70
C PHE A 199 9.02 -23.76 -9.22
N GLN A 200 9.98 -24.40 -9.88
CA GLN A 200 10.09 -24.40 -11.36
C GLN A 200 9.16 -25.39 -12.06
N ASN A 201 8.35 -26.16 -11.31
CA ASN A 201 7.25 -26.97 -11.83
C ASN A 201 6.45 -27.52 -10.64
N ALA A 202 5.13 -27.29 -10.59
CA ALA A 202 4.29 -27.79 -9.50
C ALA A 202 4.21 -29.33 -9.41
N HIS A 203 4.72 -30.04 -10.43
CA HIS A 203 4.65 -31.50 -10.55
C HIS A 203 5.93 -32.24 -10.14
N GLU A 204 7.04 -31.55 -9.88
CA GLU A 204 8.28 -32.17 -9.38
C GLU A 204 8.62 -31.63 -8.00
N ALA A 205 8.44 -32.48 -6.98
CA ALA A 205 8.76 -32.14 -5.60
C ALA A 205 10.26 -31.85 -5.45
N GLY A 206 10.60 -30.62 -5.03
CA GLY A 206 11.96 -30.23 -4.63
C GLY A 206 12.74 -29.37 -5.64
N ALA A 207 12.22 -29.13 -6.85
CA ALA A 207 12.83 -28.20 -7.79
C ALA A 207 12.40 -26.76 -7.48
N PHE A 208 13.17 -26.07 -6.63
CA PHE A 208 13.00 -24.63 -6.38
C PHE A 208 14.31 -23.87 -6.56
N GLU A 209 14.22 -22.64 -7.06
CA GLU A 209 15.31 -21.68 -7.03
C GLU A 209 15.06 -20.67 -5.89
N THR A 210 16.12 -20.34 -5.16
CA THR A 210 16.08 -19.24 -4.21
C THR A 210 16.47 -17.96 -4.93
N VAL A 211 15.62 -16.95 -4.88
CA VAL A 211 15.87 -15.62 -5.43
C VAL A 211 16.01 -14.65 -4.27
N ASP A 212 17.20 -14.06 -4.16
CA ASP A 212 17.45 -12.98 -3.20
C ASP A 212 17.04 -11.65 -3.83
N CYS A 213 16.10 -10.98 -3.19
CA CYS A 213 15.64 -9.64 -3.56
C CYS A 213 16.06 -8.65 -2.47
N PRO A 214 17.30 -8.11 -2.53
CA PRO A 214 17.76 -7.15 -1.55
C PRO A 214 17.01 -5.83 -1.71
N ILE A 215 16.54 -5.26 -0.59
CA ILE A 215 15.89 -3.96 -0.56
C ILE A 215 17.00 -2.88 -0.53
N PRO A 216 17.04 -1.94 -1.50
CA PRO A 216 17.99 -0.85 -1.50
C PRO A 216 17.83 0.02 -0.25
N ALA A 217 18.90 0.15 0.51
CA ALA A 217 18.99 1.05 1.65
C ALA A 217 19.74 2.33 1.26
N ASP A 218 19.31 3.47 1.79
CA ASP A 218 19.95 4.77 1.58
C ASP A 218 20.98 5.05 2.69
N PRO A 219 22.30 5.02 2.40
CA PRO A 219 23.34 5.27 3.39
C PRO A 219 23.31 6.68 3.97
N GLU A 220 22.80 7.66 3.23
CA GLU A 220 22.71 9.05 3.69
C GLU A 220 21.57 9.24 4.70
N ARG A 221 20.66 8.26 4.80
CA ARG A 221 19.51 8.28 5.71
C ARG A 221 19.58 7.17 6.75
N GLY A 222 20.79 6.80 7.15
CA GLY A 222 21.01 5.79 8.19
C GLY A 222 20.74 4.36 7.73
N ASN A 223 21.01 4.06 6.46
CA ASN A 223 20.69 2.79 5.80
C ASN A 223 19.17 2.47 5.84
N TRP A 224 18.34 3.49 5.65
CA TRP A 224 16.88 3.32 5.60
C TRP A 224 16.43 2.75 4.24
N GLY A 225 15.51 1.78 4.25
CA GLY A 225 14.83 1.27 3.06
C GLY A 225 13.95 0.06 3.37
N HIS A 226 12.68 0.11 2.97
CA HIS A 226 11.69 -0.95 3.19
C HIS A 226 11.00 -1.45 1.90
N GLY A 227 11.38 -0.93 0.73
CA GLY A 227 10.89 -1.38 -0.58
C GLY A 227 9.66 -0.63 -1.09
N MET A 228 9.07 0.27 -0.29
CA MET A 228 7.87 1.04 -0.67
C MET A 228 8.16 2.06 -1.79
N ALA A 229 9.44 2.33 -2.06
CA ALA A 229 9.82 3.18 -3.17
C ALA A 229 9.50 2.56 -4.54
N TRP A 230 9.45 1.23 -4.65
CA TRP A 230 9.18 0.54 -5.93
C TRP A 230 7.72 0.69 -6.37
N GLU A 231 6.76 0.50 -5.45
CA GLU A 231 5.33 0.75 -5.74
C GLU A 231 5.09 2.24 -6.08
N ALA A 232 5.84 3.15 -5.43
CA ALA A 232 5.76 4.57 -5.72
C ALA A 232 6.34 4.91 -7.10
N ASP A 233 7.46 4.27 -7.49
CA ASP A 233 8.08 4.44 -8.81
C ASP A 233 7.13 3.95 -9.91
N GLU A 234 6.58 2.74 -9.78
CA GLU A 234 5.60 2.20 -10.72
C GLU A 234 4.41 3.13 -10.86
N GLY A 235 3.90 3.60 -9.73
CA GLY A 235 2.82 4.58 -9.74
C GLY A 235 3.21 5.88 -10.45
N GLY A 236 4.42 6.37 -10.23
CA GLY A 236 4.96 7.53 -10.93
C GLY A 236 5.05 7.31 -12.44
N GLU A 237 5.46 6.13 -12.88
CA GLU A 237 5.47 5.73 -14.30
C GLU A 237 4.05 5.69 -14.88
N MET A 238 3.09 5.13 -14.14
CA MET A 238 1.68 5.11 -14.56
C MET A 238 1.13 6.52 -14.77
N LEU A 239 1.35 7.42 -13.81
CA LEU A 239 0.91 8.81 -13.92
C LEU A 239 1.57 9.54 -15.09
N ARG A 240 2.89 9.35 -15.27
CA ARG A 240 3.65 9.91 -16.39
C ARG A 240 3.09 9.45 -17.73
N ASP A 241 2.78 8.17 -17.84
CA ASP A 241 2.35 7.52 -19.08
C ASP A 241 0.82 7.64 -19.30
N GLY A 242 0.09 8.26 -18.38
CA GLY A 242 -1.36 8.44 -18.44
C GLY A 242 -2.15 7.14 -18.27
N LYS A 243 -1.55 6.13 -17.63
CA LYS A 243 -2.22 4.87 -17.29
C LYS A 243 -3.10 5.06 -16.07
N LYS A 244 -4.18 4.29 -16.01
CA LYS A 244 -5.10 4.29 -14.87
C LYS A 244 -4.84 3.15 -13.91
N GLU A 245 -4.24 2.06 -14.39
CA GLU A 245 -4.00 0.84 -13.63
C GLU A 245 -2.62 0.25 -13.91
N SER A 246 -2.15 -0.56 -12.97
CA SER A 246 -0.90 -1.31 -13.08
C SER A 246 -1.08 -2.45 -14.06
N ALA A 247 0.00 -2.78 -14.79
CA ALA A 247 0.03 -3.96 -15.62
C ALA A 247 0.36 -5.24 -14.83
N ALA A 248 0.92 -5.08 -13.64
CA ALA A 248 1.32 -6.17 -12.77
C ALA A 248 0.23 -6.50 -11.73
N LEU A 249 -0.50 -5.48 -11.27
CA LEU A 249 -1.70 -5.61 -10.44
C LEU A 249 -2.84 -4.77 -11.03
N ASP A 250 -3.51 -5.33 -12.05
CA ASP A 250 -4.68 -4.71 -12.67
C ASP A 250 -5.93 -4.84 -11.77
N TRP A 251 -7.03 -4.19 -12.16
CA TRP A 251 -8.21 -4.13 -11.28
C TRP A 251 -8.85 -5.49 -11.08
N ARG A 252 -8.73 -6.35 -12.09
CA ARG A 252 -9.26 -7.71 -12.04
C ARG A 252 -8.48 -8.56 -11.04
N GLU A 253 -7.16 -8.42 -10.96
CA GLU A 253 -6.37 -9.11 -9.94
C GLU A 253 -6.80 -8.68 -8.53
N SER A 254 -7.00 -7.37 -8.28
CA SER A 254 -7.55 -6.89 -7.00
C SER A 254 -8.94 -7.48 -6.69
N GLU A 255 -9.85 -7.52 -7.67
CA GLU A 255 -11.18 -8.15 -7.49
C GLU A 255 -11.09 -9.64 -7.14
N VAL A 256 -10.19 -10.37 -7.80
CA VAL A 256 -9.99 -11.81 -7.54
C VAL A 256 -9.43 -12.02 -6.13
N ILE A 257 -8.43 -11.24 -5.73
CA ILE A 257 -7.83 -11.31 -4.40
C ILE A 257 -8.90 -11.04 -3.33
N MET A 258 -9.65 -9.95 -3.46
CA MET A 258 -10.71 -9.60 -2.51
C MET A 258 -11.83 -10.65 -2.47
N GLY A 259 -12.22 -11.21 -3.62
CA GLY A 259 -13.19 -12.30 -3.68
C GLY A 259 -12.71 -13.57 -2.96
N VAL A 260 -11.42 -13.90 -3.04
CA VAL A 260 -10.84 -15.01 -2.27
C VAL A 260 -10.85 -14.70 -0.78
N MET A 261 -10.49 -13.47 -0.38
CA MET A 261 -10.50 -13.07 1.02
C MET A 261 -11.90 -13.10 1.62
N ASP A 262 -12.91 -12.63 0.90
CA ASP A 262 -14.31 -12.68 1.32
C ASP A 262 -14.82 -14.12 1.46
N GLU A 263 -14.45 -15.01 0.55
CA GLU A 263 -14.81 -16.42 0.66
C GLU A 263 -14.17 -17.08 1.89
N VAL A 264 -12.87 -16.82 2.14
CA VAL A 264 -12.17 -17.32 3.34
C VAL A 264 -12.82 -16.79 4.61
N ARG A 265 -13.15 -15.49 4.63
CA ARG A 265 -13.81 -14.80 5.74
C ARG A 265 -15.19 -15.38 6.02
N SER A 266 -15.98 -15.62 4.96
CA SER A 266 -17.30 -16.24 5.00
C SER A 266 -17.26 -17.67 5.57
N GLN A 267 -16.33 -18.50 5.11
CA GLN A 267 -16.12 -19.86 5.63
C GLN A 267 -15.73 -19.85 7.12
N GLY A 268 -14.94 -18.86 7.54
CA GLY A 268 -14.54 -18.64 8.93
C GLY A 268 -15.62 -18.02 9.82
N GLY A 269 -16.75 -17.58 9.25
CA GLY A 269 -17.82 -16.88 9.97
C GLY A 269 -17.42 -15.50 10.52
N LEU A 270 -16.33 -14.92 10.01
CA LEU A 270 -15.87 -13.59 10.38
C LEU A 270 -16.72 -12.54 9.64
N LYS A 271 -17.28 -11.58 10.37
CA LYS A 271 -18.09 -10.49 9.81
C LYS A 271 -17.70 -9.17 10.45
N TYR A 272 -17.77 -8.10 9.65
CA TYR A 272 -17.63 -6.73 10.10
C TYR A 272 -19.01 -6.04 10.13
N SER A 273 -19.05 -4.75 10.49
CA SER A 273 -20.30 -3.99 10.41
C SER A 273 -20.74 -3.84 8.95
N GLU A 274 -22.06 -3.68 8.72
CA GLU A 274 -22.60 -3.44 7.38
C GLU A 274 -21.95 -2.22 6.70
N GLU A 275 -21.54 -1.23 7.49
CA GLU A 275 -20.88 -0.02 7.01
C GLU A 275 -19.46 -0.29 6.49
N ILE A 276 -18.74 -1.25 7.08
CA ILE A 276 -17.41 -1.69 6.64
C ILE A 276 -17.51 -2.64 5.44
N GLU A 277 -18.54 -3.48 5.39
CA GLU A 277 -18.74 -4.45 4.30
C GLU A 277 -19.38 -3.83 3.03
N SER A 278 -19.72 -2.54 3.06
CA SER A 278 -20.42 -1.87 1.96
C SER A 278 -19.47 -1.43 0.86
N ASP A 279 -19.80 -1.80 -0.38
CA ASP A 279 -19.19 -1.31 -1.63
C ASP A 279 -19.93 -0.06 -2.18
N VAL A 280 -20.89 0.48 -1.43
CA VAL A 280 -21.65 1.69 -1.77
C VAL A 280 -21.22 2.84 -0.87
N PHE A 281 -20.84 3.96 -1.50
CA PHE A 281 -20.51 5.19 -0.80
C PHE A 281 -21.76 5.79 -0.13
N ASP A 282 -21.70 6.02 1.19
CA ASP A 282 -22.71 6.74 1.94
C ASP A 282 -22.10 8.01 2.53
N ALA A 283 -22.52 9.17 2.04
CA ALA A 283 -22.07 10.48 2.53
C ALA A 283 -22.36 10.70 4.04
N LYS A 284 -23.27 9.92 4.64
CA LYS A 284 -23.61 9.96 6.07
C LYS A 284 -22.88 8.93 6.92
N SER A 285 -22.04 8.09 6.31
CA SER A 285 -21.22 7.12 7.02
C SER A 285 -20.42 7.79 8.15
N GLY A 286 -20.37 7.14 9.30
CA GLY A 286 -19.52 7.50 10.43
C GLY A 286 -18.03 7.35 10.14
N LEU A 287 -17.67 6.63 9.07
CA LEU A 287 -16.31 6.44 8.58
C LEU A 287 -15.83 7.64 7.75
N ASN A 288 -16.71 8.55 7.33
CA ASN A 288 -16.31 9.69 6.49
C ASN A 288 -15.49 10.73 7.27
N GLY A 289 -14.35 11.12 6.70
CA GLY A 289 -13.53 12.24 7.20
C GLY A 289 -12.90 12.01 8.58
N ARG A 290 -12.91 10.78 9.08
CA ARG A 290 -12.35 10.38 10.38
C ARG A 290 -11.50 9.14 10.23
N ALA A 291 -10.55 8.96 11.13
CA ALA A 291 -9.70 7.78 11.32
C ALA A 291 -8.88 7.98 12.60
#